data_AF-A0A6A1Q630-F1
#
_entry.id   AF-A0A6A1Q630-F1
#
_cell.length_a   1.000
_cell.length_b   1.000
_cell.length_c   1.000
_cell.angle_alpha   90.00
_cell.angle_beta   90.00
_cell.angle_gamma   90.00
#
_symmetry.space_group_name_H-M   'P 1'
#
loop_
_entity.id
_entity.type
_entity.pdbx_description
1 polymer ?
#
loop_
_entity_poly.entity_id
_entity_poly.type
_entity_poly.pdbx_seq_one_letter_code
_entity_poly.pdbx_strand_id
1 'polypeptide(L)'
;YRDLSNDEPTMKLPQGVVYGVVRRSDQNQQKEMVVYGWTTNQLKEEMNYIKDVRATLENVRKRMYGDYDEMRQKIRQLTQELSVSQAQQEYQQNYIQTQSSALDSFNTMNLALVSDSIGLQKTLVDVTLENSNIKEQIRNLQQTHEASMDKLREKQRQLEVAQVENQLLKMKVESSQEANAEVMREMTRKLYSQYEERLHEEQQRHSAEKEALLEETNSFLKAIEEANKKMQVAETSLEEKDQRIGELDRLIERMEKERHQLQLQLLEHETEMSTEMTNSDKERYQRLEEASASLRERIRHLDDMVHCQQKKVKQMVEEVSPCERSWARDCFLWRGHFSPRARYDSQLPLLWLTVN
;
A
#
# COMPACT_ATOMS: atom_id res chain seq x y z
N TYR A 1 16.82 -143.79 -99.26
CA TYR A 1 17.38 -143.64 -100.61
C TYR A 1 18.85 -144.03 -100.56
N ARG A 2 19.20 -145.04 -101.37
CA ARG A 2 20.49 -145.71 -101.62
C ARG A 2 21.09 -146.56 -100.48
N ASP A 3 21.20 -147.89 -100.58
CA ASP A 3 22.02 -148.73 -101.49
C ASP A 3 23.52 -148.62 -101.16
N LEU A 4 24.40 -149.63 -101.12
CA LEU A 4 24.51 -151.01 -101.65
C LEU A 4 25.74 -151.62 -100.90
N SER A 5 25.70 -152.84 -100.35
CA SER A 5 26.17 -154.10 -100.96
C SER A 5 27.56 -154.57 -100.51
N ASN A 6 27.60 -155.81 -100.02
CA ASN A 6 28.38 -156.95 -100.55
C ASN A 6 28.31 -158.06 -99.47
N ASP A 7 27.57 -159.15 -99.66
CA ASP A 7 27.95 -160.37 -100.41
C ASP A 7 29.35 -160.85 -99.96
N GLU A 8 29.60 -162.03 -99.37
CA GLU A 8 29.03 -163.37 -99.59
C GLU A 8 29.62 -164.36 -98.52
N PRO A 9 29.35 -165.69 -98.52
CA PRO A 9 29.17 -166.56 -97.34
C PRO A 9 30.39 -167.51 -97.14
N THR A 10 30.50 -168.42 -96.17
CA THR A 10 29.67 -169.61 -95.82
C THR A 10 30.05 -170.09 -94.41
N MET A 11 29.11 -170.47 -93.52
CA MET A 11 28.51 -171.81 -93.40
C MET A 11 29.58 -172.95 -93.46
N LYS A 12 29.64 -173.93 -92.55
CA LYS A 12 28.56 -174.61 -91.80
C LYS A 12 29.03 -175.24 -90.48
N LEU A 13 28.19 -175.14 -89.44
CA LEU A 13 27.61 -176.22 -88.58
C LEU A 13 26.94 -175.60 -87.30
N PRO A 14 26.04 -176.32 -86.59
CA PRO A 14 24.63 -175.96 -86.35
C PRO A 14 24.38 -175.14 -85.06
N GLN A 15 23.33 -174.29 -85.01
CA GLN A 15 23.19 -173.22 -84.00
C GLN A 15 21.75 -172.99 -83.52
N GLY A 16 21.54 -172.79 -82.21
CA GLY A 16 20.22 -172.39 -81.69
C GLY A 16 20.03 -172.32 -80.17
N VAL A 17 21.04 -172.58 -79.33
CA VAL A 17 20.97 -172.36 -77.89
C VAL A 17 22.25 -171.64 -77.46
N VAL A 18 22.11 -170.44 -76.88
CA VAL A 18 23.25 -169.67 -76.36
C VAL A 18 23.29 -169.86 -74.86
N TYR A 19 24.28 -170.62 -74.40
CA TYR A 19 24.57 -170.77 -72.98
C TYR A 19 25.42 -169.57 -72.54
N GLY A 20 24.84 -168.68 -71.73
CA GLY A 20 25.56 -167.59 -71.09
C GLY A 20 26.08 -168.03 -69.72
N VAL A 21 27.40 -168.01 -69.54
CA VAL A 21 28.02 -168.22 -68.22
C VAL A 21 28.18 -166.87 -67.55
N VAL A 22 27.30 -166.53 -66.61
CA VAL A 22 27.49 -165.35 -65.75
C VAL A 22 28.35 -165.78 -64.57
N ARG A 23 29.64 -165.40 -64.60
CA ARG A 23 30.47 -165.45 -63.39
C ARG A 23 30.02 -164.33 -62.46
N ARG A 24 29.29 -164.67 -61.41
CA ARG A 24 29.27 -163.82 -60.22
C ARG A 24 30.62 -163.98 -59.52
N SER A 25 31.25 -162.89 -59.14
CA SER A 25 32.50 -162.89 -58.38
C SER A 25 32.40 -161.83 -57.31
N ASP A 26 31.64 -162.08 -56.24
CA ASP A 26 31.62 -161.20 -55.07
C ASP A 26 31.53 -161.98 -53.73
N GLN A 27 32.55 -161.69 -52.91
CA GLN A 27 32.91 -162.05 -51.52
C GLN A 27 32.15 -163.19 -50.78
N ASN A 28 32.30 -164.45 -51.20
CA ASN A 28 32.65 -165.58 -50.31
C ASN A 28 32.74 -166.89 -51.10
N GLN A 29 33.76 -167.71 -50.80
CA GLN A 29 34.11 -168.93 -51.54
C GLN A 29 33.08 -170.07 -51.40
N GLN A 30 31.98 -169.99 -52.13
CA GLN A 30 31.28 -171.16 -52.68
C GLN A 30 30.92 -170.84 -54.14
N LYS A 31 31.62 -171.51 -55.05
CA LYS A 31 31.49 -171.34 -56.50
C LYS A 31 30.21 -172.03 -56.97
N GLU A 32 29.08 -171.33 -56.90
CA GLU A 32 27.85 -171.77 -57.56
C GLU A 32 27.83 -171.31 -59.01
N MET A 33 28.01 -172.29 -59.90
CA MET A 33 27.84 -172.11 -61.34
C MET A 33 26.35 -172.31 -61.66
N VAL A 34 25.57 -171.22 -61.60
CA VAL A 34 24.16 -171.27 -61.97
C VAL A 34 24.03 -171.04 -63.48
N VAL A 35 23.78 -172.12 -64.21
CA VAL A 35 23.54 -172.08 -65.65
C VAL A 35 22.07 -171.73 -65.88
N TYR A 36 21.81 -170.51 -66.36
CA TYR A 36 20.49 -170.13 -66.84
C TYR A 36 20.45 -170.32 -68.37
N GLY A 37 19.53 -171.16 -68.84
CA GLY A 37 19.20 -171.23 -70.25
C GLY A 37 18.29 -170.06 -70.61
N TRP A 38 18.71 -169.20 -71.54
CA TRP A 38 17.85 -168.15 -72.09
C TRP A 38 17.45 -168.48 -73.51
N THR A 39 16.19 -168.19 -73.81
CA THR A 39 15.63 -168.23 -75.16
C THR A 39 15.84 -166.87 -75.84
N THR A 40 16.02 -166.86 -77.15
CA THR A 40 16.36 -165.67 -77.97
C THR A 40 15.36 -164.50 -77.87
N ASN A 41 14.17 -164.73 -77.32
CA ASN A 41 13.16 -163.68 -77.13
C ASN A 41 13.43 -162.81 -75.89
N GLN A 42 13.97 -163.36 -74.79
CA GLN A 42 14.16 -162.60 -73.54
C GLN A 42 15.29 -161.56 -73.62
N LEU A 43 16.38 -161.85 -74.33
CA LEU A 43 17.50 -160.89 -74.47
C LEU A 43 17.11 -159.64 -75.30
N LYS A 44 16.15 -159.81 -76.21
CA LYS A 44 15.69 -158.74 -77.10
C LYS A 44 14.83 -157.72 -76.37
N GLU A 45 14.05 -158.15 -75.38
CA GLU A 45 13.24 -157.28 -74.52
C GLU A 45 14.13 -156.43 -73.59
N GLU A 46 15.12 -157.04 -72.94
CA GLU A 46 16.05 -156.32 -72.04
C GLU A 46 16.88 -155.25 -72.77
N MET A 47 17.31 -155.52 -74.02
CA MET A 47 18.04 -154.53 -74.82
C MET A 47 17.15 -153.35 -75.24
N ASN A 48 15.84 -153.56 -75.40
CA ASN A 48 14.89 -152.48 -75.66
C ASN A 48 14.64 -151.65 -74.39
N TYR A 49 14.53 -152.28 -73.22
CA TYR A 49 14.30 -151.57 -71.96
C TYR A 49 15.41 -150.56 -71.60
N ILE A 50 16.69 -150.93 -71.82
CA ILE A 50 17.82 -150.02 -71.54
C ILE A 50 17.83 -148.80 -72.49
N LYS A 51 17.41 -148.97 -73.75
CA LYS A 51 17.32 -147.86 -74.70
C LYS A 51 16.26 -146.85 -74.28
N ASP A 52 15.11 -147.32 -73.79
CA ASP A 52 14.00 -146.46 -73.39
C ASP A 52 14.33 -145.63 -72.12
N VAL A 53 15.06 -146.20 -71.15
CA VAL A 53 15.48 -145.46 -69.95
C VAL A 53 16.48 -144.34 -70.29
N ARG A 54 17.43 -144.59 -71.20
CA ARG A 54 18.39 -143.56 -71.64
C ARG A 54 17.69 -142.43 -72.39
N ALA A 55 16.70 -142.75 -73.22
CA ALA A 55 15.90 -141.75 -73.93
C ALA A 55 15.04 -140.91 -72.98
N THR A 56 14.48 -141.51 -71.93
CA THR A 56 13.67 -140.79 -70.93
C THR A 56 14.50 -139.86 -70.04
N LEU A 57 15.69 -140.26 -69.61
CA LEU A 57 16.57 -139.38 -68.82
C LEU A 57 17.08 -138.17 -69.62
N GLU A 58 17.41 -138.34 -70.90
CA GLU A 58 17.85 -137.22 -71.75
C GLU A 58 16.70 -136.23 -72.05
N ASN A 59 15.46 -136.73 -72.12
CA ASN A 59 14.27 -135.89 -72.23
C ASN A 59 14.02 -135.04 -70.97
N VAL A 60 14.25 -135.58 -69.76
CA VAL A 60 14.11 -134.82 -68.51
C VAL A 60 15.14 -133.71 -68.42
N ARG A 61 16.39 -133.97 -68.81
CA ARG A 61 17.47 -132.97 -68.82
C ARG A 61 17.14 -131.77 -69.71
N LYS A 62 16.64 -132.01 -70.94
CA LYS A 62 16.25 -130.91 -71.84
C LYS A 62 15.07 -130.08 -71.31
N ARG A 63 14.09 -130.70 -70.65
CA ARG A 63 12.99 -129.96 -70.00
C ARG A 63 13.49 -129.06 -68.87
N MET A 64 14.32 -129.59 -67.96
CA MET A 64 14.78 -128.78 -66.82
C MET A 64 15.61 -127.55 -67.23
N TYR A 65 16.48 -127.66 -68.25
CA TYR A 65 17.24 -126.49 -68.72
C TYR A 65 16.35 -125.47 -69.43
N GLY A 66 15.31 -125.91 -70.16
CA GLY A 66 14.31 -125.02 -70.73
C GLY A 66 13.50 -124.27 -69.67
N ASP A 67 12.98 -124.99 -68.68
CA ASP A 67 12.18 -124.41 -67.58
C ASP A 67 13.03 -123.45 -66.71
N TYR A 68 14.31 -123.77 -66.48
CA TYR A 68 15.23 -122.90 -65.73
C TYR A 68 15.56 -121.61 -66.47
N ASP A 69 15.81 -121.67 -67.79
CA ASP A 69 16.11 -120.48 -68.58
C ASP A 69 14.87 -119.60 -68.80
N GLU A 70 13.69 -120.20 -68.95
CA GLU A 70 12.42 -119.46 -69.01
C GLU A 70 12.13 -118.75 -67.68
N MET A 71 12.37 -119.42 -66.54
CA MET A 71 12.27 -118.79 -65.23
C MET A 71 13.30 -117.67 -65.05
N ARG A 72 14.53 -117.85 -65.54
CA ARG A 72 15.57 -116.80 -65.51
C ARG A 72 15.19 -115.60 -66.38
N GLN A 73 14.47 -115.81 -67.47
CA GLN A 73 13.96 -114.74 -68.32
C GLN A 73 12.77 -114.02 -67.69
N LYS A 74 11.80 -114.75 -67.10
CA LYS A 74 10.69 -114.18 -66.33
C LYS A 74 11.16 -113.39 -65.12
N ILE A 75 12.16 -113.89 -64.38
CA ILE A 75 12.77 -113.16 -63.27
C ILE A 75 13.41 -111.86 -63.78
N ARG A 76 14.14 -111.90 -64.90
CA ARG A 76 14.71 -110.68 -65.50
C ARG A 76 13.62 -109.68 -65.95
N GLN A 77 12.55 -110.17 -66.56
CA GLN A 77 11.43 -109.34 -67.00
C GLN A 77 10.70 -108.70 -65.81
N LEU A 78 10.38 -109.47 -64.77
CA LEU A 78 9.79 -108.96 -63.53
C LEU A 78 10.73 -107.97 -62.82
N THR A 79 12.04 -108.20 -62.85
CA THR A 79 13.03 -107.27 -62.29
C THR A 79 13.04 -105.95 -63.07
N GLN A 80 12.93 -106.02 -64.40
CA GLN A 80 12.88 -104.84 -65.24
C GLN A 80 11.57 -104.07 -65.09
N GLU A 81 10.43 -104.76 -65.04
CA GLU A 81 9.11 -104.16 -64.75
C GLU A 81 9.06 -103.55 -63.34
N LEU A 82 9.66 -104.21 -62.34
CA LEU A 82 9.81 -103.66 -61.00
C LEU A 82 10.68 -102.40 -61.02
N SER A 83 11.79 -102.37 -61.77
CA SER A 83 12.64 -101.17 -61.88
C SER A 83 11.93 -100.02 -62.60
N VAL A 84 11.12 -100.30 -63.63
CA VAL A 84 10.34 -99.29 -64.36
C VAL A 84 9.22 -98.75 -63.48
N SER A 85 8.54 -99.63 -62.73
CA SER A 85 7.51 -99.25 -61.76
C SER A 85 8.09 -98.43 -60.60
N GLN A 86 9.27 -98.83 -60.09
CA GLN A 86 10.02 -98.07 -59.09
C GLN A 86 10.40 -96.69 -59.61
N ALA A 87 10.94 -96.58 -60.84
CA ALA A 87 11.26 -95.29 -61.45
C ALA A 87 10.02 -94.41 -61.66
N GLN A 88 8.89 -94.99 -62.03
CA GLN A 88 7.62 -94.26 -62.17
C GLN A 88 7.08 -93.78 -60.81
N GLN A 89 7.18 -94.63 -59.78
CA GLN A 89 6.82 -94.27 -58.41
C GLN A 89 7.71 -93.14 -57.89
N GLU A 90 9.03 -93.22 -58.09
CA GLU A 90 9.97 -92.17 -57.73
C GLU A 90 9.68 -90.85 -58.46
N TYR A 91 9.33 -90.89 -59.75
CA TYR A 91 8.92 -89.71 -60.50
C TYR A 91 7.66 -89.06 -59.91
N GLN A 92 6.62 -89.85 -59.63
CA GLN A 92 5.38 -89.34 -59.03
C GLN A 92 5.63 -88.79 -57.62
N GLN A 93 6.46 -89.45 -56.83
CA GLN A 93 6.82 -89.01 -55.49
C GLN A 93 7.62 -87.70 -55.53
N ASN A 94 8.57 -87.57 -56.46
CA ASN A 94 9.29 -86.31 -56.71
C ASN A 94 8.35 -85.18 -57.17
N TYR A 95 7.39 -85.48 -58.04
CA TYR A 95 6.40 -84.50 -58.50
C TYR A 95 5.50 -84.02 -57.36
N ILE A 96 4.96 -84.94 -56.56
CA ILE A 96 4.16 -84.62 -55.36
C ILE A 96 4.99 -83.82 -54.37
N GLN A 97 6.25 -84.19 -54.14
CA GLN A 97 7.13 -83.48 -53.22
C GLN A 97 7.42 -82.05 -53.70
N THR A 98 7.68 -81.86 -54.99
CA THR A 98 7.88 -80.54 -55.60
C THR A 98 6.61 -79.67 -55.46
N GLN A 99 5.44 -80.24 -55.73
CA GLN A 99 4.17 -79.52 -55.54
C GLN A 99 3.86 -79.21 -54.07
N SER A 100 4.14 -80.13 -53.14
CA SER A 100 3.99 -79.91 -51.71
C SER A 100 4.89 -78.77 -51.24
N SER A 101 6.17 -78.77 -51.63
CA SER A 101 7.11 -77.69 -51.30
C SER A 101 6.68 -76.34 -51.87
N ALA A 102 6.10 -76.31 -53.07
CA ALA A 102 5.53 -75.09 -53.64
C ALA A 102 4.31 -74.60 -52.84
N LEU A 103 3.39 -75.50 -52.47
CA LEU A 103 2.23 -75.17 -51.62
C LEU A 103 2.66 -74.68 -50.23
N ASP A 104 3.66 -75.31 -49.63
CA ASP A 104 4.22 -74.90 -48.34
C ASP A 104 4.86 -73.51 -48.45
N SER A 105 5.55 -73.21 -49.55
CA SER A 105 6.09 -71.88 -49.84
C SER A 105 4.98 -70.83 -50.00
N PHE A 106 3.90 -71.15 -50.73
CA PHE A 106 2.73 -70.27 -50.85
C PHE A 106 2.02 -70.05 -49.51
N ASN A 107 1.83 -71.11 -48.72
CA ASN A 107 1.27 -71.01 -47.38
C ASN A 107 2.16 -70.14 -46.48
N THR A 108 3.48 -70.32 -46.55
CA THR A 108 4.45 -69.48 -45.81
C THR A 108 4.34 -68.01 -46.22
N MET A 109 4.28 -67.72 -47.52
CA MET A 109 4.09 -66.35 -48.02
C MET A 109 2.73 -65.76 -47.60
N ASN A 110 1.66 -66.55 -47.67
CA ASN A 110 0.32 -66.10 -47.27
C ASN A 110 0.27 -65.81 -45.76
N LEU A 111 0.89 -66.66 -44.94
CA LEU A 111 1.03 -66.43 -43.50
C LEU A 111 1.86 -65.16 -43.21
N ALA A 112 2.95 -64.93 -43.94
CA ALA A 112 3.75 -63.71 -43.83
C ALA A 112 2.94 -62.46 -44.20
N LEU A 113 2.21 -62.50 -45.33
CA LEU A 113 1.34 -61.39 -45.75
C LEU A 113 0.21 -61.11 -44.75
N VAL A 114 -0.42 -62.16 -44.19
CA VAL A 114 -1.44 -62.01 -43.14
C VAL A 114 -0.82 -61.40 -41.89
N SER A 115 0.36 -61.85 -41.48
CA SER A 115 1.11 -61.27 -40.35
C SER A 115 1.43 -59.79 -40.58
N ASP A 116 1.95 -59.44 -41.76
CA ASP A 116 2.27 -58.06 -42.12
C ASP A 116 1.00 -57.19 -42.19
N SER A 117 -0.09 -57.70 -42.75
CA SER A 117 -1.40 -57.03 -42.78
C SER A 117 -1.93 -56.77 -41.37
N ILE A 118 -1.84 -57.75 -40.46
CA ILE A 118 -2.23 -57.58 -39.06
C ILE A 118 -1.30 -56.57 -38.37
N GLY A 119 0.00 -56.60 -38.66
CA GLY A 119 0.98 -55.64 -38.13
C GLY A 119 0.68 -54.20 -38.55
N LEU A 120 0.34 -53.98 -39.82
CA LEU A 120 -0.06 -52.67 -40.36
C LEU A 120 -1.39 -52.19 -39.77
N GLN A 121 -2.38 -53.07 -39.64
CA GLN A 121 -3.65 -52.74 -39.01
C GLN A 121 -3.46 -52.35 -37.53
N LYS A 122 -2.63 -53.09 -36.80
CA LYS A 122 -2.29 -52.78 -35.41
C LYS A 122 -1.63 -51.42 -35.27
N THR A 123 -0.59 -51.15 -36.06
CA THR A 123 0.09 -49.84 -36.03
C THR A 123 -0.82 -48.68 -36.41
N LEU A 124 -1.72 -48.85 -37.38
CA LEU A 124 -2.72 -47.82 -37.72
C LEU A 124 -3.66 -47.52 -36.55
N VAL A 125 -4.14 -48.56 -35.85
CA VAL A 125 -5.00 -48.41 -34.67
C VAL A 125 -4.24 -47.74 -33.53
N ASP A 126 -3.01 -48.18 -33.24
CA ASP A 126 -2.15 -47.62 -32.20
C ASP A 126 -1.91 -46.12 -32.46
N VAL A 127 -1.54 -45.74 -33.69
CA VAL A 127 -1.37 -44.34 -34.11
C VAL A 127 -2.68 -43.54 -34.00
N THR A 128 -3.83 -44.15 -34.29
CA THR A 128 -5.13 -43.47 -34.18
C THR A 128 -5.49 -43.21 -32.72
N LEU A 129 -5.21 -44.16 -31.83
CA LEU A 129 -5.40 -44.01 -30.38
C LEU A 129 -4.47 -42.94 -29.81
N GLU A 130 -3.19 -42.95 -30.18
CA GLU A 130 -2.23 -41.91 -29.77
C GLU A 130 -2.68 -40.52 -30.25
N ASN A 131 -3.11 -40.39 -31.52
CA ASN A 131 -3.65 -39.13 -32.04
C ASN A 131 -4.91 -38.67 -31.28
N SER A 132 -5.76 -39.60 -30.83
CA SER A 132 -6.93 -39.25 -30.02
C SER A 132 -6.54 -38.73 -28.64
N ASN A 133 -5.54 -39.35 -28.00
CA ASN A 133 -4.98 -38.92 -26.71
C ASN A 133 -4.33 -37.54 -26.84
N ILE A 134 -3.51 -37.30 -27.88
CA ILE A 134 -2.90 -35.99 -28.14
C ILE A 134 -3.98 -34.92 -28.32
N LYS A 135 -5.05 -35.20 -29.08
CA LYS A 135 -6.18 -34.27 -29.25
C LYS A 135 -6.87 -33.94 -27.92
N GLU A 136 -7.04 -34.92 -27.05
CA GLU A 136 -7.62 -34.69 -25.72
C GLU A 136 -6.71 -33.84 -24.83
N GLN A 137 -5.40 -34.12 -24.83
CA GLN A 137 -4.42 -33.31 -24.11
C GLN A 137 -4.41 -31.85 -24.61
N ILE A 138 -4.49 -31.63 -25.93
CA ILE A 138 -4.59 -30.28 -26.51
C ILE A 138 -5.85 -29.57 -26.02
N ARG A 139 -7.01 -30.24 -26.00
CA ARG A 139 -8.25 -29.63 -25.48
C ARG A 139 -8.13 -29.28 -23.99
N ASN A 140 -7.55 -30.17 -23.18
CA ASN A 140 -7.35 -29.91 -21.75
C ASN A 140 -6.41 -28.72 -21.52
N LEU A 141 -5.32 -28.61 -22.28
CA LEU A 141 -4.42 -27.47 -22.25
C LEU A 141 -5.13 -26.17 -22.69
N GLN A 142 -5.94 -26.22 -23.73
CA GLN A 142 -6.73 -25.07 -24.18
C GLN A 142 -7.73 -24.61 -23.12
N GLN A 143 -8.48 -25.54 -22.53
CA GLN A 143 -9.44 -25.23 -21.45
C GLN A 143 -8.77 -24.65 -20.21
N THR A 144 -7.63 -25.22 -19.79
CA THR A 144 -6.90 -24.71 -18.63
C THR A 144 -6.29 -23.33 -18.90
N HIS A 145 -5.78 -23.10 -20.11
CA HIS A 145 -5.31 -21.79 -20.55
C HIS A 145 -6.44 -20.75 -20.54
N GLU A 146 -7.58 -21.07 -21.16
CA GLU A 146 -8.77 -20.20 -21.18
C GLU A 146 -9.25 -19.85 -19.77
N ALA A 147 -9.40 -20.84 -18.89
CA ALA A 147 -9.78 -20.63 -17.50
C ALA A 147 -8.78 -19.74 -16.73
N SER A 148 -7.48 -19.84 -17.04
CA SER A 148 -6.46 -18.98 -16.43
C SER A 148 -6.53 -17.53 -16.95
N MET A 149 -6.81 -17.35 -18.23
CA MET A 149 -7.00 -16.04 -18.85
C MET A 149 -8.23 -15.33 -18.30
N ASP A 150 -9.32 -16.05 -18.08
CA ASP A 150 -10.53 -15.47 -17.48
C ASP A 150 -10.31 -15.09 -16.02
N LYS A 151 -9.59 -15.91 -15.25
CA LYS A 151 -9.16 -15.54 -13.90
C LYS A 151 -8.29 -14.27 -13.91
N LEU A 152 -7.38 -14.14 -14.87
CA LEU A 152 -6.52 -12.97 -15.01
C LEU A 152 -7.34 -11.72 -15.34
N ARG A 153 -8.30 -11.81 -16.25
CA ARG A 153 -9.23 -10.71 -16.59
C ARG A 153 -10.07 -10.28 -15.39
N GLU A 154 -10.59 -11.23 -14.61
CA GLU A 154 -11.35 -10.92 -13.40
C GLU A 154 -10.47 -10.24 -12.35
N LYS A 155 -9.22 -10.71 -12.17
CA LYS A 155 -8.27 -10.03 -11.28
C LYS A 155 -7.91 -8.63 -11.76
N GLN A 156 -7.75 -8.43 -13.06
CA GLN A 156 -7.54 -7.11 -13.64
C GLN A 156 -8.73 -6.16 -13.35
N ARG A 157 -9.96 -6.64 -13.52
CA ARG A 157 -11.16 -5.87 -13.17
C ARG A 157 -11.24 -5.53 -11.68
N GLN A 158 -10.89 -6.48 -10.80
CA GLN A 158 -10.85 -6.23 -9.35
C GLN A 158 -9.81 -5.16 -8.98
N LEU A 159 -8.64 -5.18 -9.63
CA LEU A 159 -7.61 -4.16 -9.46
C LEU A 159 -8.09 -2.78 -9.90
N GLU A 160 -8.78 -2.67 -11.04
CA GLU A 160 -9.34 -1.41 -11.53
C GLU A 160 -10.37 -0.83 -10.55
N VAL A 161 -11.27 -1.66 -10.03
CA VAL A 161 -12.25 -1.24 -9.01
C VAL A 161 -11.53 -0.74 -7.75
N ALA A 162 -10.56 -1.49 -7.25
CA ALA A 162 -9.78 -1.09 -6.07
C ALA A 162 -8.97 0.19 -6.32
N GLN A 163 -8.50 0.42 -7.55
CA GLN A 163 -7.76 1.63 -7.91
C GLN A 163 -8.68 2.87 -7.93
N VAL A 164 -9.89 2.74 -8.48
CA VAL A 164 -10.89 3.81 -8.45
C VAL A 164 -11.33 4.11 -7.01
N GLU A 165 -11.55 3.08 -6.19
CA GLU A 165 -11.88 3.26 -4.78
C GLU A 165 -10.75 3.96 -4.01
N ASN A 166 -9.49 3.58 -4.24
CA ASN A 166 -8.33 4.27 -3.65
C ASN A 166 -8.26 5.75 -4.07
N GLN A 167 -8.53 6.06 -5.34
CA GLN A 167 -8.56 7.45 -5.81
C GLN A 167 -9.69 8.24 -5.13
N LEU A 168 -10.88 7.65 -5.00
CA LEU A 168 -12.01 8.28 -4.32
C LEU A 168 -11.71 8.51 -2.84
N LEU A 169 -11.13 7.53 -2.15
CA LEU A 169 -10.73 7.66 -0.75
C LEU A 169 -9.67 8.75 -0.59
N LYS A 170 -8.69 8.83 -1.49
CA LYS A 170 -7.68 9.89 -1.51
C LYS A 170 -8.33 11.27 -1.63
N MET A 171 -9.24 11.47 -2.59
CA MET A 171 -9.98 12.73 -2.73
C MET A 171 -10.82 13.05 -1.48
N LYS A 172 -11.45 12.05 -0.86
CA LYS A 172 -12.24 12.24 0.36
C LYS A 172 -11.37 12.66 1.55
N VAL A 173 -10.20 12.06 1.70
CA VAL A 173 -9.23 12.45 2.73
C VAL A 173 -8.73 13.86 2.48
N GLU A 174 -8.33 14.20 1.24
CA GLU A 174 -7.87 15.54 0.87
C GLU A 174 -8.95 16.60 1.12
N SER A 175 -10.21 16.36 0.71
CA SER A 175 -11.31 17.29 0.96
C SER A 175 -11.63 17.47 2.45
N SER A 176 -11.57 16.38 3.24
CA SER A 176 -11.75 16.46 4.70
C SER A 176 -10.60 17.19 5.38
N GLN A 177 -9.36 16.98 4.93
CA GLN A 177 -8.19 17.69 5.44
C GLN A 177 -8.25 19.18 5.10
N GLU A 178 -8.65 19.55 3.89
CA GLU A 178 -8.80 20.96 3.49
C GLU A 178 -9.92 21.65 4.29
N ALA A 179 -11.06 20.99 4.49
CA ALA A 179 -12.14 21.53 5.32
C ALA A 179 -11.68 21.76 6.78
N ASN A 180 -10.93 20.81 7.36
CA ASN A 180 -10.37 20.95 8.70
C ASN A 180 -9.33 22.10 8.76
N ALA A 181 -8.47 22.22 7.76
CA ALA A 181 -7.49 23.29 7.67
C ALA A 181 -8.18 24.66 7.57
N GLU A 182 -9.27 24.78 6.81
CA GLU A 182 -10.02 26.02 6.70
C GLU A 182 -10.69 26.42 8.01
N VAL A 183 -11.27 25.47 8.75
CA VAL A 183 -11.83 25.75 10.09
C VAL A 183 -10.75 26.30 11.03
N MET A 184 -9.54 25.72 11.01
CA MET A 184 -8.42 26.22 11.81
C MET A 184 -8.00 27.63 11.36
N ARG A 185 -7.87 27.88 10.05
CA ARG A 185 -7.56 29.22 9.51
C ARG A 185 -8.63 30.25 9.90
N GLU A 186 -9.90 29.89 9.84
CA GLU A 186 -11.01 30.78 10.20
C GLU A 186 -11.04 31.07 11.70
N MET A 187 -10.81 30.05 12.53
CA MET A 187 -10.67 30.23 13.98
C MET A 187 -9.51 31.18 14.30
N THR A 188 -8.34 30.96 13.69
CA THR A 188 -7.18 31.83 13.86
C THR A 188 -7.50 33.27 13.43
N ARG A 189 -8.13 33.45 12.27
CA ARG A 189 -8.55 34.78 11.77
C ARG A 189 -9.52 35.48 12.72
N LYS A 190 -10.51 34.76 13.25
CA LYS A 190 -11.47 35.29 14.24
C LYS A 190 -10.78 35.69 15.53
N LEU A 191 -9.86 34.88 16.04
CA LEU A 191 -9.10 35.20 17.25
C LEU A 191 -8.26 36.45 17.05
N TYR A 192 -7.49 36.54 15.96
CA TYR A 192 -6.71 37.76 15.66
C TYR A 192 -7.59 38.99 15.52
N SER A 193 -8.70 38.89 14.78
CA SER A 193 -9.65 40.00 14.63
C SER A 193 -10.22 40.45 15.97
N GLN A 194 -10.57 39.52 16.87
CA GLN A 194 -11.06 39.84 18.22
C GLN A 194 -9.99 40.51 19.08
N TYR A 195 -8.73 40.06 18.98
CA TYR A 195 -7.62 40.69 19.71
C TYR A 195 -7.34 42.10 19.20
N GLU A 196 -7.33 42.31 17.89
CA GLU A 196 -7.16 43.63 17.28
C GLU A 196 -8.30 44.58 17.65
N GLU A 197 -9.55 44.10 17.61
CA GLU A 197 -10.72 44.88 18.02
C GLU A 197 -10.63 45.30 19.49
N ARG A 198 -10.34 44.36 20.41
CA ARG A 198 -10.15 44.69 21.83
C ARG A 198 -9.01 45.67 22.07
N LEU A 199 -7.89 45.50 21.37
CA LEU A 199 -6.77 46.43 21.47
C LEU A 199 -7.19 47.83 21.02
N HIS A 200 -7.94 47.92 19.93
CA HIS A 200 -8.43 49.18 19.40
C HIS A 200 -9.44 49.85 20.34
N GLU A 201 -10.38 49.08 20.91
CA GLU A 201 -11.34 49.57 21.90
C GLU A 201 -10.66 50.12 23.14
N GLU A 202 -9.70 49.40 23.72
CA GLU A 202 -8.97 49.87 24.91
C GLU A 202 -8.11 51.10 24.59
N GLN A 203 -7.47 51.15 23.42
CA GLN A 203 -6.74 52.33 22.98
C GLN A 203 -7.67 53.55 22.83
N GLN A 204 -8.86 53.36 22.24
CA GLN A 204 -9.87 54.41 22.13
C GLN A 204 -10.36 54.88 23.50
N ARG A 205 -10.67 53.94 24.42
CA ARG A 205 -11.06 54.27 25.80
C ARG A 205 -10.00 55.07 26.51
N HIS A 206 -8.75 54.63 26.47
CA HIS A 206 -7.63 55.37 27.08
C HIS A 206 -7.44 56.75 26.46
N SER A 207 -7.60 56.90 25.13
CA SER A 207 -7.53 58.21 24.50
C SER A 207 -8.67 59.13 24.94
N ALA A 208 -9.90 58.60 25.04
CA ALA A 208 -11.07 59.35 25.50
C ALA A 208 -10.95 59.74 26.99
N GLU A 209 -10.47 58.85 27.85
CA GLU A 209 -10.20 59.16 29.26
C GLU A 209 -9.13 60.25 29.42
N LYS A 210 -8.05 60.16 28.62
CA LYS A 210 -7.01 61.20 28.61
C LYS A 210 -7.59 62.55 28.18
N GLU A 211 -8.40 62.59 27.13
CA GLU A 211 -9.05 63.81 26.68
C GLU A 211 -10.03 64.37 27.72
N ALA A 212 -10.82 63.51 28.39
CA ALA A 212 -11.73 63.92 29.45
C ALA A 212 -10.99 64.54 30.65
N LEU A 213 -9.89 63.91 31.09
CA LEU A 213 -9.04 64.43 32.18
C LEU A 213 -8.36 65.74 31.79
N LEU A 214 -7.92 65.88 30.52
CA LEU A 214 -7.37 67.13 30.03
C LEU A 214 -8.42 68.24 30.02
N GLU A 215 -9.66 67.95 29.61
CA GLU A 215 -10.75 68.95 29.65
C GLU A 215 -11.12 69.34 31.09
N GLU A 216 -11.17 68.38 32.01
CA GLU A 216 -11.39 68.66 33.44
C GLU A 216 -10.28 69.54 34.01
N THR A 217 -9.02 69.23 33.70
CA THR A 217 -7.86 70.04 34.10
C THR A 217 -7.94 71.46 33.51
N ASN A 218 -8.30 71.59 32.23
CA ASN A 218 -8.47 72.89 31.59
C ASN A 218 -9.62 73.70 32.20
N SER A 219 -10.72 73.04 32.60
CA SER A 219 -11.83 73.66 33.32
C SER A 219 -11.37 74.19 34.69
N PHE A 220 -10.62 73.39 35.45
CA PHE A 220 -10.04 73.85 36.73
C PHE A 220 -9.06 75.02 36.52
N LEU A 221 -8.20 74.96 35.50
CA LEU A 221 -7.28 76.07 35.18
C LEU A 221 -8.06 77.36 34.87
N LYS A 222 -9.12 77.29 34.06
CA LYS A 222 -9.98 78.46 33.78
C LYS A 222 -10.63 79.00 35.06
N ALA A 223 -11.16 78.14 35.92
CA ALA A 223 -11.77 78.55 37.18
C ALA A 223 -10.76 79.23 38.13
N ILE A 224 -9.53 78.72 38.18
CA ILE A 224 -8.40 79.32 38.92
C ILE A 224 -8.08 80.71 38.36
N GLU A 225 -7.94 80.83 37.05
CA GLU A 225 -7.65 82.11 36.39
C GLU A 225 -8.75 83.15 36.65
N GLU A 226 -10.02 82.75 36.58
CA GLU A 226 -11.15 83.62 36.88
C GLU A 226 -11.17 84.04 38.37
N ALA A 227 -10.92 83.12 39.30
CA ALA A 227 -10.82 83.44 40.72
C ALA A 227 -9.67 84.40 41.00
N ASN A 228 -8.51 84.18 40.38
CA ASN A 228 -7.36 85.07 40.50
C ASN A 228 -7.65 86.47 39.96
N LYS A 229 -8.32 86.60 38.81
CA LYS A 229 -8.75 87.90 38.27
C LYS A 229 -9.68 88.63 39.24
N LYS A 230 -10.67 87.92 39.82
CA LYS A 230 -11.59 88.51 40.82
C LYS A 230 -10.85 88.97 42.07
N MET A 231 -9.89 88.17 42.55
CA MET A 231 -9.06 88.49 43.70
C MET A 231 -8.22 89.74 43.47
N GLN A 232 -7.57 89.87 42.31
CA GLN A 232 -6.79 91.06 41.94
C GLN A 232 -7.65 92.34 41.89
N VAL A 233 -8.86 92.24 41.35
CA VAL A 233 -9.81 93.37 41.33
C VAL A 233 -10.22 93.77 42.75
N ALA A 234 -10.47 92.80 43.63
CA ALA A 234 -10.80 93.09 45.03
C ALA A 234 -9.60 93.70 45.79
N GLU A 235 -8.39 93.22 45.56
CA GLU A 235 -7.15 93.72 46.16
C GLU A 235 -6.88 95.18 45.76
N THR A 236 -6.94 95.50 44.47
CA THR A 236 -6.79 96.89 43.99
C THR A 236 -7.85 97.84 44.59
N SER A 237 -9.10 97.40 44.71
CA SER A 237 -10.15 98.21 45.35
C SER A 237 -9.94 98.41 46.85
N LEU A 238 -9.37 97.42 47.56
CA LEU A 238 -8.98 97.56 48.95
C LEU A 238 -7.83 98.56 49.11
N GLU A 239 -6.80 98.45 48.29
CA GLU A 239 -5.66 99.39 48.29
C GLU A 239 -6.09 100.84 48.07
N GLU A 240 -7.04 101.08 47.16
CA GLU A 240 -7.62 102.42 46.94
C GLU A 240 -8.33 102.97 48.19
N LYS A 241 -9.08 102.12 48.89
CA LYS A 241 -9.77 102.52 50.14
C LYS A 241 -8.77 102.78 51.26
N ASP A 242 -7.73 101.97 51.39
CA ASP A 242 -6.67 102.15 52.39
C ASP A 242 -5.89 103.43 52.15
N GLN A 243 -5.58 103.75 50.89
CA GLN A 243 -5.00 105.04 50.53
C GLN A 243 -5.88 106.20 50.98
N ARG A 244 -7.20 106.10 50.75
CA ARG A 244 -8.16 107.13 51.16
C ARG A 244 -8.27 107.28 52.67
N ILE A 245 -8.23 106.18 53.43
CA ILE A 245 -8.17 106.19 54.89
C ILE A 245 -6.90 106.93 55.35
N GLY A 246 -5.74 106.56 54.79
CA GLY A 246 -4.46 107.19 55.11
C GLY A 246 -4.42 108.70 54.78
N GLU A 247 -5.13 109.16 53.76
CA GLU A 247 -5.29 110.61 53.49
C GLU A 247 -6.09 111.33 54.59
N LEU A 248 -7.18 110.72 55.07
CA LEU A 248 -8.00 111.26 56.14
C LEU A 248 -7.26 111.28 57.47
N ASP A 249 -6.50 110.23 57.80
CA ASP A 249 -5.68 110.19 59.02
C ASP A 249 -4.64 111.31 59.05
N ARG A 250 -3.95 111.57 57.93
CA ARG A 250 -3.01 112.70 57.82
C ARG A 250 -3.70 114.06 57.95
N LEU A 251 -4.95 114.18 57.48
CA LEU A 251 -5.74 115.40 57.66
C LEU A 251 -6.09 115.60 59.14
N ILE A 252 -6.58 114.54 59.81
CA ILE A 252 -6.89 114.55 61.24
C ILE A 252 -5.65 114.93 62.05
N GLU A 253 -4.50 114.33 61.78
CA GLU A 253 -3.24 114.63 62.49
C GLU A 253 -2.87 116.12 62.36
N ARG A 254 -3.03 116.72 61.18
CA ARG A 254 -2.77 118.17 60.97
C ARG A 254 -3.76 119.03 61.76
N MET A 255 -5.03 118.68 61.73
CA MET A 255 -6.07 119.40 62.47
C MET A 255 -5.86 119.29 63.99
N GLU A 256 -5.46 118.12 64.48
CA GLU A 256 -5.12 117.91 65.87
C GLU A 256 -3.90 118.75 66.26
N LYS A 257 -2.84 118.80 65.45
CA LYS A 257 -1.67 119.68 65.72
C LYS A 257 -2.06 121.15 65.80
N GLU A 258 -2.87 121.64 64.86
CA GLU A 258 -3.39 123.01 64.90
C GLU A 258 -4.21 123.26 66.17
N ARG A 259 -5.09 122.32 66.53
CA ARG A 259 -5.87 122.41 67.78
C ARG A 259 -4.96 122.51 69.00
N HIS A 260 -3.96 121.63 69.13
CA HIS A 260 -3.03 121.67 70.27
C HIS A 260 -2.26 123.00 70.31
N GLN A 261 -1.85 123.54 69.15
CA GLN A 261 -1.20 124.84 69.08
C GLN A 261 -2.11 125.97 69.56
N LEU A 262 -3.39 125.98 69.17
CA LEU A 262 -4.37 126.96 69.65
C LEU A 262 -4.67 126.80 71.14
N GLN A 263 -4.69 125.57 71.66
CA GLN A 263 -4.84 125.29 73.09
C GLN A 263 -3.67 125.87 73.91
N LEU A 264 -2.43 125.78 73.39
CA LEU A 264 -1.27 126.42 74.02
C LEU A 264 -1.40 127.95 74.01
N GLN A 265 -1.80 128.55 72.89
CA GLN A 265 -2.03 130.00 72.80
C GLN A 265 -3.14 130.47 73.76
N LEU A 266 -4.21 129.68 73.89
CA LEU A 266 -5.28 129.96 74.86
C LEU A 266 -4.73 129.96 76.29
N LEU A 267 -3.90 128.97 76.65
CA LEU A 267 -3.27 128.88 77.97
C LEU A 267 -2.34 130.08 78.23
N GLU A 268 -1.54 130.49 77.24
CA GLU A 268 -0.68 131.68 77.32
C GLU A 268 -1.51 132.93 77.67
N HIS A 269 -2.59 133.20 76.92
CA HIS A 269 -3.47 134.33 77.22
C HIS A 269 -4.18 134.22 78.59
N GLU A 270 -4.59 133.02 79.02
CA GLU A 270 -5.18 132.81 80.36
C GLU A 270 -4.17 133.09 81.49
N THR A 271 -2.89 132.78 81.28
CA THR A 271 -1.81 133.13 82.22
C THR A 271 -1.50 134.64 82.21
N GLU A 272 -1.45 135.28 81.04
CA GLU A 272 -1.29 136.74 80.91
C GLU A 272 -2.41 137.48 81.65
N MET A 273 -3.66 137.03 81.46
CA MET A 273 -4.83 137.55 82.16
C MET A 273 -4.77 137.39 83.68
N SER A 274 -4.27 136.24 84.16
CA SER A 274 -4.06 136.00 85.59
C SER A 274 -2.99 136.93 86.19
N THR A 275 -1.98 137.33 85.40
CA THR A 275 -0.97 138.32 85.83
C THR A 275 -1.47 139.76 85.75
N GLU A 276 -2.29 140.11 84.75
CA GLU A 276 -2.83 141.46 84.53
C GLU A 276 -3.95 141.85 85.49
N MET A 277 -4.60 140.89 86.15
CA MET A 277 -5.53 141.12 87.27
C MET A 277 -4.95 142.00 88.40
N THR A 278 -3.63 142.19 88.45
CA THR A 278 -2.92 143.01 89.46
C THR A 278 -2.62 144.45 89.03
N ASN A 279 -2.81 144.82 87.75
CA ASN A 279 -2.56 146.17 87.21
C ASN A 279 -3.85 146.80 86.63
N SER A 280 -3.99 148.13 86.64
CA SER A 280 -5.28 148.82 86.40
C SER A 280 -5.73 148.96 84.93
N ASP A 281 -5.30 148.10 84.01
CA ASP A 281 -5.58 148.21 82.56
C ASP A 281 -6.81 147.38 82.13
N LYS A 282 -8.01 147.84 82.48
CA LYS A 282 -9.29 147.14 82.20
C LYS A 282 -9.57 146.89 80.71
N GLU A 283 -9.15 147.80 79.83
CA GLU A 283 -9.38 147.65 78.39
C GLU A 283 -8.51 146.54 77.76
N ARG A 284 -7.29 146.34 78.27
CA ARG A 284 -6.37 145.31 77.76
C ARG A 284 -6.86 143.92 78.18
N TYR A 285 -7.34 143.82 79.42
CA TYR A 285 -8.01 142.62 79.94
C TYR A 285 -9.23 142.25 79.07
N GLN A 286 -10.12 143.20 78.76
CA GLN A 286 -11.29 142.92 77.94
C GLN A 286 -10.92 142.42 76.52
N ARG A 287 -9.89 143.00 75.89
CA ARG A 287 -9.40 142.53 74.57
C ARG A 287 -8.80 141.13 74.63
N LEU A 288 -8.07 140.81 75.70
CA LEU A 288 -7.52 139.46 75.93
C LEU A 288 -8.63 138.44 76.27
N GLU A 289 -9.69 138.85 76.98
CA GLU A 289 -10.87 138.02 77.25
C GLU A 289 -11.64 137.72 75.95
N GLU A 290 -11.85 138.72 75.10
CA GLU A 290 -12.46 138.56 73.78
C GLU A 290 -11.62 137.65 72.87
N ALA A 291 -10.28 137.80 72.87
CA ALA A 291 -9.37 136.93 72.13
C ALA A 291 -9.39 135.48 72.66
N SER A 292 -9.43 135.30 73.99
CA SER A 292 -9.56 133.99 74.64
C SER A 292 -10.91 133.32 74.30
N ALA A 293 -12.01 134.08 74.32
CA ALA A 293 -13.32 133.58 73.92
C ALA A 293 -13.34 133.13 72.45
N SER A 294 -12.72 133.91 71.55
CA SER A 294 -12.57 133.56 70.13
C SER A 294 -11.70 132.31 69.93
N LEU A 295 -10.60 132.15 70.68
CA LEU A 295 -9.77 130.95 70.63
C LEU A 295 -10.50 129.71 71.15
N ARG A 296 -11.27 129.82 72.23
CA ARG A 296 -12.11 128.73 72.75
C ARG A 296 -13.17 128.29 71.75
N GLU A 297 -13.75 129.22 70.99
CA GLU A 297 -14.69 128.90 69.91
C GLU A 297 -13.99 128.21 68.74
N ARG A 298 -12.81 128.69 68.32
CA ARG A 298 -12.01 128.05 67.26
C ARG A 298 -11.55 126.64 67.63
N ILE A 299 -11.12 126.42 68.89
CA ILE A 299 -10.76 125.09 69.42
C ILE A 299 -11.99 124.18 69.38
N ARG A 300 -13.16 124.64 69.84
CA ARG A 300 -14.41 123.86 69.76
C ARG A 300 -14.75 123.45 68.32
N HIS A 301 -14.66 124.38 67.37
CA HIS A 301 -14.90 124.08 65.96
C HIS A 301 -13.90 123.07 65.39
N LEU A 302 -12.62 123.16 65.75
CA LEU A 302 -11.61 122.17 65.35
C LEU A 302 -11.87 120.81 65.98
N ASP A 303 -12.27 120.75 67.25
CA ASP A 303 -12.67 119.51 67.92
C ASP A 303 -13.86 118.86 67.22
N ASP A 304 -14.90 119.64 66.88
CA ASP A 304 -16.06 119.13 66.15
C ASP A 304 -15.68 118.60 64.75
N MET A 305 -14.83 119.33 64.03
CA MET A 305 -14.35 118.89 62.72
C MET A 305 -13.48 117.63 62.83
N VAL A 306 -12.57 117.56 63.81
CA VAL A 306 -11.74 116.38 64.09
C VAL A 306 -12.65 115.20 64.43
N HIS A 307 -13.64 115.37 65.30
CA HIS A 307 -14.61 114.32 65.63
C HIS A 307 -15.43 113.86 64.41
N CYS A 308 -15.85 114.78 63.54
CA CYS A 308 -16.54 114.42 62.30
C CYS A 308 -15.64 113.61 61.36
N GLN A 309 -14.37 114.00 61.19
CA GLN A 309 -13.42 113.26 60.34
C GLN A 309 -13.04 111.92 60.96
N GLN A 310 -12.79 111.85 62.27
CA GLN A 310 -12.53 110.61 63.01
C GLN A 310 -13.71 109.63 62.87
N LYS A 311 -14.95 110.12 62.96
CA LYS A 311 -16.15 109.30 62.73
C LYS A 311 -16.21 108.77 61.30
N LYS A 312 -15.79 109.56 60.31
CA LYS A 312 -15.74 109.15 58.90
C LYS A 312 -14.67 108.09 58.67
N VAL A 313 -13.46 108.27 59.20
CA VAL A 313 -12.40 107.25 59.16
C VAL A 313 -12.90 105.96 59.80
N LYS A 314 -13.49 106.05 61.00
CA LYS A 314 -14.03 104.88 61.69
C LYS A 314 -15.05 104.12 60.84
N GLN A 315 -15.98 104.83 60.18
CA GLN A 315 -16.94 104.21 59.26
C GLN A 315 -16.24 103.57 58.06
N MET A 316 -15.26 104.24 57.45
CA MET A 316 -14.50 103.68 56.32
C MET A 316 -13.70 102.44 56.72
N VAL A 317 -13.05 102.44 57.89
CA VAL A 317 -12.34 101.28 58.45
C VAL A 317 -13.32 100.14 58.75
N GLU A 318 -14.51 100.46 59.29
CA GLU A 318 -15.58 99.48 59.53
C GLU A 318 -16.14 98.89 58.23
N GLU A 319 -16.11 99.62 57.11
CA GLU A 319 -16.48 99.13 55.77
C GLU A 319 -15.37 98.26 55.13
N VAL A 320 -14.10 98.57 55.40
CA VAL A 320 -12.92 97.82 54.91
C VAL A 320 -12.73 96.52 55.70
N SER A 321 -12.94 96.53 57.01
CA SER A 321 -12.68 95.38 57.91
C SER A 321 -13.43 94.07 57.54
N PRO A 322 -14.69 94.08 57.08
CA PRO A 322 -15.36 92.89 56.55
C PRO A 322 -14.78 92.44 55.22
N CYS A 323 -14.36 93.40 54.37
CA CYS A 323 -13.82 93.14 53.05
C CYS A 323 -12.42 92.50 53.16
N GLU A 324 -11.54 93.01 54.03
CA GLU A 324 -10.25 92.39 54.35
C GLU A 324 -10.40 90.99 54.96
N ARG A 325 -11.36 90.82 55.90
CA ARG A 325 -11.62 89.50 56.48
C ARG A 325 -12.18 88.52 55.45
N SER A 326 -12.99 88.99 54.50
CA SER A 326 -13.45 88.14 53.39
C SER A 326 -12.29 87.80 52.47
N TRP A 327 -11.50 88.77 52.03
CA TRP A 327 -10.32 88.56 51.20
C TRP A 327 -9.31 87.60 51.86
N ALA A 328 -9.01 87.77 53.15
CA ALA A 328 -8.11 86.88 53.88
C ALA A 328 -8.66 85.45 53.97
N ARG A 329 -9.98 85.29 54.17
CA ARG A 329 -10.65 83.99 54.12
C ARG A 329 -10.61 83.39 52.73
N ASP A 330 -10.89 84.16 51.69
CA ASP A 330 -10.91 83.71 50.30
C ASP A 330 -9.50 83.29 49.87
N CYS A 331 -8.46 84.07 50.20
CA CYS A 331 -7.05 83.72 50.02
C CYS A 331 -6.66 82.44 50.79
N PHE A 332 -7.13 82.28 52.04
CA PHE A 332 -6.83 81.10 52.84
C PHE A 332 -7.53 79.84 52.31
N LEU A 333 -8.81 79.96 51.94
CA LEU A 333 -9.57 78.90 51.29
C LEU A 333 -8.93 78.52 49.95
N TRP A 334 -8.47 79.49 49.17
CA TRP A 334 -7.76 79.25 47.91
C TRP A 334 -6.43 78.52 48.13
N ARG A 335 -5.59 78.95 49.08
CA ARG A 335 -4.37 78.21 49.46
C ARG A 335 -4.66 76.82 50.02
N GLY A 336 -5.77 76.64 50.73
CA GLY A 336 -6.20 75.35 51.27
C GLY A 336 -6.70 74.38 50.20
N HIS A 337 -7.45 74.88 49.22
CA HIS A 337 -7.95 74.08 48.09
C HIS A 337 -6.87 73.71 47.08
N PHE A 338 -5.81 74.52 46.94
CA PHE A 338 -4.71 74.29 45.98
C PHE A 338 -3.43 73.71 46.57
N SER A 339 -3.38 73.43 47.88
CA SER A 339 -2.26 72.70 48.47
C SER A 339 -2.42 71.20 48.14
N PRO A 340 -1.60 70.61 47.26
CA PRO A 340 -1.69 69.19 46.94
C PRO A 340 -1.08 68.43 48.12
N ARG A 341 -1.90 68.14 49.13
CA ARG A 341 -1.50 67.16 50.14
C ARG A 341 -1.57 65.79 49.46
N ALA A 342 -0.41 65.39 48.97
CA ALA A 342 -0.07 64.10 48.37
C ALA A 342 -1.05 62.98 48.73
N ARG A 343 -1.89 62.60 47.77
CA ARG A 343 -2.48 61.26 47.71
C ARG A 343 -1.75 60.48 46.63
N TYR A 344 -0.51 60.09 46.94
CA TYR A 344 0.14 58.93 46.35
C TYR A 344 0.03 57.79 47.37
N ASP A 345 -1.19 57.34 47.65
CA ASP A 345 -1.37 56.03 48.28
C ASP A 345 -1.24 54.98 47.17
N SER A 346 -0.07 54.36 47.20
CA SER A 346 0.41 53.37 46.25
C SER A 346 -0.32 52.05 46.50
N GLN A 347 -1.49 51.85 45.89
CA GLN A 347 -2.02 50.50 45.65
C GLN A 347 -1.52 50.02 44.29
N LEU A 348 -0.27 49.56 44.26
CA LEU A 348 0.23 48.65 43.23
C LEU A 348 -0.18 47.23 43.64
N PRO A 349 -1.01 46.51 42.87
CA PRO A 349 -1.18 45.08 43.07
C PRO A 349 0.11 44.38 42.62
N LEU A 350 0.73 43.65 43.55
CA LEU A 350 1.74 42.63 43.26
C LEU A 350 1.11 41.54 42.36
N LEU A 351 1.16 41.75 41.05
CA LEU A 351 0.92 40.73 40.02
C LEU A 351 2.23 40.50 39.26
N TRP A 352 3.19 39.89 39.95
CA TRP A 352 4.30 39.18 39.32
C TRP A 352 4.55 37.91 40.13
N LEU A 353 4.13 36.78 39.57
CA LEU A 353 4.70 35.42 39.67
C LEU A 353 3.61 34.35 39.73
N THR A 354 3.03 34.05 38.57
CA THR A 354 2.70 32.67 38.20
C THR A 354 2.58 32.63 36.69
N VAL A 355 3.62 32.14 36.02
CA VAL A 355 3.65 31.32 34.79
C VAL A 355 5.11 31.32 34.30
N ASN A 356 5.85 30.30 34.71
CA ASN A 356 6.54 29.37 33.83
C ASN A 356 6.88 28.10 34.61
#